data_AF-A0A059DBM3-F1
#
_entry.id   AF-A0A059DBM3-F1
#
_cell.length_a   1.000
_cell.length_b   1.000
_cell.length_c   1.000
_cell.angle_alpha   90.00
_cell.angle_beta   90.00
_cell.angle_gamma   90.00
#
_symmetry.space_group_name_H-M   'P 1'
#
loop_
_entity.id
_entity.type
_entity.pdbx_description
1 polymer ?
#
loop_
_entity_poly.entity_id
_entity_poly.type
_entity_poly.pdbx_seq_one_letter_code
_entity_poly.pdbx_strand_id
1 'polypeptide(L)'
;MSYFKFYHFRRGSMCHQFLLFIIYLSSFRDVVALQMSFESTHTASVPELASPPSTGIFYPIEISPAVIPQYPLPNESLPPMYPTFPATYEPVLSGKCPVNFSALSDILSKTASDCAQPMAMLVGNAICCPQFSSLVHIFQGFYSISSDKLVVPNAVANDCFSDIMSILISKGANATIPSICTIKSANLTGGSCPVNDVTTFEKMVNSSSLLEACTTVDTLKECCRPICQPAIAEAALKISGGESSMIENKDAGQGSNRVDILSDCKGVVYSYISRKLPSVAANIAFRRLSACKVNKVCPLQFKQPSEVIAACRNVAAPSPSCCSSLNAYIAGIQRQMLITNKQAIICATMFGSMLRKGGVMTNIYELCDVDLKDFSIQAYGQQVAGCLLRSFPADVIFDNTTGYSFTCDLNDNIIAPWPSSSSVSSLSLCAPEMSLPALPTSQTMKNPAQFCADEIQLRVQQFPIPGLWEINTEWPYFTCIFFLSSLLV
;
A
#
# COMPACT_ATOMS: atom_id res chain seq x y z
N MET A 1 68.02 -39.84 9.84
CA MET A 1 67.34 -40.13 11.11
C MET A 1 66.30 -39.03 11.32
N SER A 2 65.03 -39.38 11.13
CA SER A 2 63.79 -38.74 11.63
C SER A 2 63.31 -37.35 11.16
N TYR A 3 61.98 -37.27 11.12
CA TYR A 3 61.03 -36.35 10.48
C TYR A 3 60.52 -35.22 11.42
N PHE A 4 60.17 -34.06 10.82
CA PHE A 4 59.06 -33.09 11.10
C PHE A 4 58.68 -32.60 12.52
N LYS A 5 58.58 -31.25 12.71
CA LYS A 5 57.29 -30.50 12.74
C LYS A 5 57.40 -28.96 12.87
N PHE A 6 56.40 -28.31 12.26
CA PHE A 6 56.07 -26.89 12.05
C PHE A 6 55.86 -26.02 13.32
N TYR A 7 56.09 -24.69 13.24
CA TYR A 7 55.03 -23.68 13.01
C TYR A 7 55.59 -22.24 12.83
N HIS A 8 55.14 -21.60 11.75
CA HIS A 8 55.31 -20.18 11.44
C HIS A 8 54.20 -19.36 12.12
N PHE A 9 54.53 -18.27 12.82
CA PHE A 9 53.58 -17.15 12.98
C PHE A 9 54.27 -15.82 13.37
N ARG A 10 54.41 -14.91 12.40
CA ARG A 10 54.30 -13.46 12.63
C ARG A 10 54.12 -12.74 11.30
N ARG A 11 52.87 -12.40 10.96
CA ARG A 11 52.54 -11.38 9.96
C ARG A 11 51.41 -10.52 10.51
N GLY A 12 51.74 -9.68 11.47
CA GLY A 12 50.86 -8.66 12.02
C GLY A 12 51.56 -7.31 11.92
N SER A 13 51.34 -6.56 10.83
CA SER A 13 51.85 -5.20 10.69
C SER A 13 51.06 -4.35 9.67
N MET A 14 49.79 -4.69 9.38
CA MET A 14 48.93 -3.87 8.50
C MET A 14 47.70 -3.34 9.23
N CYS A 15 47.07 -4.12 10.11
CA CYS A 15 45.96 -3.62 10.94
C CYS A 15 46.37 -2.53 11.94
N HIS A 16 47.59 -2.58 12.47
CA HIS A 16 48.05 -1.58 13.43
C HIS A 16 48.32 -0.21 12.77
N GLN A 17 48.85 -0.22 11.54
CA GLN A 17 49.01 1.00 10.74
C GLN A 17 47.66 1.58 10.29
N PHE A 18 46.67 0.72 9.98
CA PHE A 18 45.32 1.17 9.66
C PHE A 18 44.59 1.80 10.86
N LEU A 19 44.75 1.24 12.06
CA LEU A 19 44.17 1.80 13.28
C LEU A 19 44.80 3.16 13.64
N LEU A 20 46.12 3.30 13.49
CA LEU A 20 46.80 4.58 13.70
C LEU A 20 46.38 5.63 12.66
N PHE A 21 46.11 5.23 11.42
CA PHE A 21 45.60 6.12 10.38
C PHE A 21 44.15 6.59 10.65
N ILE A 22 43.29 5.71 11.17
CA ILE A 22 41.92 6.08 11.58
C ILE A 22 41.95 7.03 12.79
N ILE A 23 42.82 6.78 13.77
CA ILE A 23 43.01 7.69 14.91
C ILE A 23 43.54 9.06 14.44
N TYR A 24 44.48 9.08 13.50
CA TYR A 24 45.01 10.32 12.91
C TYR A 24 43.97 11.12 12.11
N LEU A 25 43.08 10.45 11.39
CA LEU A 25 41.95 11.09 10.69
C LEU A 25 40.86 11.60 11.63
N SER A 26 40.77 11.04 12.85
CA SER A 26 39.81 11.47 13.88
C SER A 26 40.25 12.76 14.59
N SER A 27 41.53 13.11 14.52
CA SER A 27 42.10 14.33 15.11
C SER A 27 41.95 15.60 14.25
N PHE A 28 41.41 15.50 13.03
CA PHE A 28 41.03 16.66 12.20
C PHE A 28 39.50 16.79 12.11
N ARG A 29 38.88 17.13 13.23
CA ARG A 29 37.58 17.81 13.27
C ARG A 29 37.64 18.88 14.35
N ASP A 30 38.30 19.99 14.03
CA ASP A 30 38.13 21.21 14.79
C ASP A 30 36.67 21.66 14.70
N VAL A 31 36.09 21.77 15.88
CA VAL A 31 34.78 22.33 16.16
C VAL A 31 34.91 23.84 16.06
N VAL A 32 34.30 24.47 15.06
CA VAL A 32 33.99 25.90 15.12
C VAL A 32 32.74 26.03 15.98
N ALA A 33 32.94 26.26 17.28
CA ALA A 33 31.92 26.77 18.18
C ALA A 33 31.82 28.29 17.99
N LEU A 34 30.70 28.78 17.46
CA LEU A 34 30.39 30.21 17.48
C LEU A 34 29.90 30.56 18.89
N GLN A 35 30.85 30.90 19.77
CA GLN A 35 30.59 31.43 21.09
C GLN A 35 30.26 32.92 20.97
N MET A 36 28.97 33.27 21.05
CA MET A 36 28.56 34.65 21.28
C MET A 36 28.97 35.04 22.71
N SER A 37 30.02 35.84 22.82
CA SER A 37 30.41 36.53 24.04
C SER A 37 29.33 37.54 24.42
N PHE A 38 28.68 37.33 25.57
CA PHE A 38 27.91 38.36 26.24
C PHE A 38 28.90 39.27 26.95
N GLU A 39 29.26 40.39 26.32
CA GLU A 39 30.04 41.43 26.96
C GLU A 39 29.07 42.31 27.77
N SER A 40 29.08 42.09 29.08
CA SER A 40 28.43 42.94 30.06
C SER A 40 29.25 44.21 30.21
N THR A 41 28.78 45.29 29.60
CA THR A 41 29.22 46.64 29.96
C THR A 41 28.05 47.34 30.65
N HIS A 42 28.07 47.29 31.97
CA HIS A 42 27.29 48.20 32.80
C HIS A 42 27.76 49.63 32.57
N THR A 43 26.87 50.50 32.10
CA THR A 43 26.93 51.94 32.39
C THR A 43 25.54 52.44 32.71
N ALA A 44 25.39 52.87 33.95
CA ALA A 44 24.19 53.46 34.51
C ALA A 44 24.08 54.94 34.10
N SER A 45 22.88 55.38 33.75
CA SER A 45 22.39 56.73 34.08
C SER A 45 20.88 56.83 33.84
N VAL A 46 20.18 57.25 34.89
CA VAL A 46 18.78 57.69 34.95
C VAL A 46 18.84 59.00 35.74
N PRO A 47 17.87 59.93 35.66
CA PRO A 47 17.07 60.47 34.56
C PRO A 47 17.27 62.01 34.46
N GLU A 48 16.69 62.68 33.46
CA GLU A 48 16.26 64.07 33.72
C GLU A 48 14.93 64.38 33.01
N LEU A 49 13.95 64.73 33.83
CA LEU A 49 12.62 65.17 33.49
C LEU A 49 12.69 66.68 33.24
N ALA A 50 12.34 67.16 32.04
CA ALA A 50 12.15 68.57 31.76
C ALA A 50 10.81 68.83 31.07
N SER A 51 10.17 69.90 31.54
CA SER A 51 8.78 70.37 31.35
C SER A 51 8.42 70.83 29.93
N PRO A 52 7.11 70.89 29.58
CA PRO A 52 6.66 71.27 28.23
C PRO A 52 6.58 72.80 28.07
N PRO A 53 6.76 73.31 26.83
CA PRO A 53 5.97 74.46 26.44
C PRO A 53 5.36 74.39 25.02
N SER A 54 4.10 74.84 24.99
CA SER A 54 3.34 75.55 23.95
C SER A 54 3.55 75.27 22.46
N THR A 55 2.49 74.69 21.87
CA THR A 55 1.83 75.07 20.60
C THR A 55 2.65 75.86 19.57
N GLY A 56 3.11 75.14 18.54
CA GLY A 56 3.47 75.68 17.23
C GLY A 56 2.94 74.75 16.14
N ILE A 57 2.10 75.29 15.26
CA ILE A 57 1.51 74.59 14.12
C ILE A 57 2.60 74.45 13.05
N PHE A 58 3.01 73.22 12.73
CA PHE A 58 3.85 72.89 11.58
C PHE A 58 3.09 71.96 10.64
N TYR A 59 3.05 72.34 9.36
CA TYR A 59 2.43 71.60 8.26
C TYR A 59 3.02 70.18 8.13
N PRO A 60 2.23 69.18 7.66
CA PRO A 60 2.70 67.81 7.58
C PRO A 60 3.80 67.70 6.51
N ILE A 61 5.00 67.32 6.94
CA ILE A 61 5.99 66.71 6.07
C ILE A 61 5.60 65.23 5.97
N GLU A 62 5.28 64.75 4.76
CA GLU A 62 5.15 63.32 4.50
C GLU A 62 6.52 62.65 4.68
N ILE A 63 6.66 61.88 5.75
CA ILE A 63 7.76 60.95 5.93
C ILE A 63 7.24 59.60 5.47
N SER A 64 7.79 59.05 4.38
CA SER A 64 7.54 57.67 3.95
C SER A 64 7.75 56.71 5.13
N PRO A 65 6.90 55.69 5.36
CA PRO A 65 7.07 54.79 6.48
C PRO A 65 8.39 54.04 6.30
N ALA A 66 9.36 54.35 7.17
CA ALA A 66 10.54 53.54 7.34
C ALA A 66 10.09 52.13 7.70
N VAL A 67 10.45 51.16 6.85
CA VAL A 67 10.25 49.74 7.10
C VAL A 67 11.06 49.39 8.35
N ILE A 68 10.37 49.27 9.48
CA ILE A 68 10.92 48.66 10.69
C ILE A 68 11.05 47.17 10.38
N PRO A 69 12.26 46.57 10.42
CA PRO A 69 12.38 45.12 10.31
C PRO A 69 11.71 44.51 11.54
N GLN A 70 10.52 43.96 11.37
CA GLN A 70 9.89 43.13 12.39
C GLN A 70 10.71 41.85 12.47
N TYR A 71 11.50 41.71 13.53
CA TYR A 71 12.00 40.40 13.95
C TYR A 71 10.78 39.58 14.40
N PRO A 72 10.48 38.43 13.76
CA PRO A 72 9.38 37.59 14.21
C PRO A 72 9.70 37.01 15.60
N LEU A 73 8.74 37.13 16.52
CA LEU A 73 8.82 36.52 17.84
C LEU A 73 8.90 34.98 17.73
N PRO A 74 9.57 34.26 18.66
CA PRO A 74 9.88 32.84 18.51
C PRO A 74 8.70 31.87 18.74
N ASN A 75 7.44 32.29 18.56
CA ASN A 75 6.29 31.44 18.88
C ASN A 75 5.09 31.57 17.92
N GLU A 76 5.33 32.05 16.69
CA GLU A 76 4.32 32.02 15.65
C GLU A 76 4.36 30.65 14.95
N SER A 77 3.35 29.82 15.20
CA SER A 77 3.18 28.57 14.46
C SER A 77 3.09 28.92 12.98
N LEU A 78 4.04 28.44 12.17
CA LEU A 78 3.96 28.54 10.73
C LEU A 78 2.54 28.15 10.30
N PRO A 79 1.84 28.98 9.52
CA PRO A 79 0.53 28.59 9.00
C PRO A 79 0.71 27.25 8.28
N PRO A 80 -0.24 26.30 8.42
CA PRO A 80 -0.12 25.02 7.75
C PRO A 80 0.14 25.30 6.26
N MET A 81 1.25 24.77 5.74
CA MET A 81 1.49 24.79 4.30
C MET A 81 0.32 24.04 3.66
N TYR A 82 -0.67 24.78 3.16
CA TYR A 82 -1.67 24.21 2.28
C TYR A 82 -0.91 23.70 1.04
N PRO A 83 -1.04 22.42 0.67
CA PRO A 83 -0.38 21.92 -0.53
C PRO A 83 -0.82 22.75 -1.72
N THR A 84 0.15 23.26 -2.50
CA THR A 84 -0.15 23.96 -3.74
C THR A 84 -0.75 22.97 -4.70
N PHE A 85 -2.02 23.16 -5.07
CA PHE A 85 -2.69 22.28 -6.00
C PHE A 85 -2.30 22.65 -7.45
N PRO A 86 -1.93 21.67 -8.29
CA PRO A 86 -1.63 21.96 -9.68
C PRO A 86 -2.86 22.53 -10.39
N ALA A 87 -2.67 23.61 -11.15
CA ALA A 87 -3.73 24.14 -12.00
C ALA A 87 -4.05 23.14 -13.11
N THR A 88 -5.34 22.94 -13.38
CA THR A 88 -5.77 22.14 -14.53
C THR A 88 -5.55 22.91 -15.83
N TYR A 89 -5.17 22.22 -16.89
CA TYR A 89 -4.94 22.83 -18.21
C TYR A 89 -5.30 21.87 -19.35
N GLU A 90 -5.33 22.38 -20.57
CA GLU A 90 -5.55 21.57 -21.77
C GLU A 90 -4.23 20.89 -22.20
N PRO A 91 -4.17 19.55 -22.25
CA PRO A 91 -2.93 18.83 -22.55
C PRO A 91 -2.56 18.93 -24.02
N VAL A 92 -1.26 19.07 -24.32
CA VAL A 92 -0.72 18.90 -25.67
C VAL A 92 -0.44 17.42 -25.90
N LEU A 93 -1.19 16.80 -26.82
CA LEU A 93 -1.04 15.39 -27.17
C LEU A 93 -0.10 15.23 -28.38
N SER A 94 0.56 14.08 -28.47
CA SER A 94 1.40 13.68 -29.59
C SER A 94 0.62 13.57 -30.91
N GLY A 95 -0.67 13.25 -30.83
CA GLY A 95 -1.54 12.99 -31.98
C GLY A 95 -1.27 11.67 -32.70
N LYS A 96 -0.33 10.84 -32.20
CA LYS A 96 0.05 9.57 -32.83
C LYS A 96 -0.65 8.36 -32.25
N CYS A 97 -1.23 8.49 -31.06
CA CYS A 97 -2.03 7.44 -30.47
C CYS A 97 -3.43 7.39 -31.12
N PRO A 98 -3.83 6.29 -31.79
CA PRO A 98 -5.07 6.23 -32.55
C PRO A 98 -6.27 5.91 -31.64
N VAL A 99 -6.47 6.70 -30.58
CA VAL A 99 -7.50 6.50 -29.56
C VAL A 99 -8.23 7.80 -29.27
N ASN A 100 -9.57 7.71 -29.15
CA ASN A 100 -10.39 8.81 -28.67
C ASN A 100 -10.44 8.81 -27.14
N PHE A 101 -9.61 9.64 -26.50
CA PHE A 101 -9.53 9.75 -25.05
C PHE A 101 -10.81 10.27 -24.39
N SER A 102 -11.67 10.99 -25.11
CA SER A 102 -12.94 11.49 -24.56
C SER A 102 -13.86 10.36 -24.10
N ALA A 103 -13.81 9.19 -24.76
CA ALA A 103 -14.57 8.00 -24.37
C ALA A 103 -14.07 7.35 -23.06
N LEU A 104 -12.87 7.72 -22.60
CA LEU A 104 -12.25 7.25 -21.36
C LEU A 104 -12.15 8.35 -20.29
N SER A 105 -12.79 9.51 -20.52
CA SER A 105 -12.67 10.70 -19.67
C SER A 105 -12.98 10.43 -18.20
N ASP A 106 -13.99 9.61 -17.91
CA ASP A 106 -14.38 9.27 -16.53
C ASP A 106 -13.27 8.52 -15.79
N ILE A 107 -12.68 7.50 -16.43
CA ILE A 107 -11.62 6.70 -15.84
C ILE A 107 -10.31 7.51 -15.76
N LEU A 108 -10.02 8.35 -16.75
CA LEU A 108 -8.87 9.25 -16.73
C LEU A 108 -8.98 10.27 -15.60
N SER A 109 -10.15 10.91 -15.44
CA SER A 109 -10.38 11.91 -14.39
C SER A 109 -10.33 11.29 -13.00
N LYS A 110 -10.92 10.10 -12.84
CA LYS A 110 -10.82 9.32 -11.61
C LYS A 110 -9.37 8.94 -11.28
N THR A 111 -8.61 8.50 -12.26
CA THR A 111 -7.18 8.17 -12.09
C THR A 111 -6.36 9.41 -11.73
N ALA A 112 -6.67 10.56 -12.32
CA ALA A 112 -5.98 11.81 -11.98
C ALA A 112 -6.22 12.23 -10.51
N SER A 113 -7.46 12.07 -10.02
CA SER A 113 -7.80 12.33 -8.61
C SER A 113 -7.10 11.34 -7.66
N ASP A 114 -7.22 10.04 -7.94
CA ASP A 114 -6.63 8.97 -7.11
C ASP A 114 -5.10 9.04 -7.05
N CYS A 115 -4.47 9.63 -8.08
CA CYS A 115 -3.04 9.84 -8.19
C CYS A 115 -2.62 11.32 -8.14
N ALA A 116 -3.39 12.17 -7.46
CA ALA A 116 -3.11 13.59 -7.37
C ALA A 116 -1.73 13.90 -6.77
N GLN A 117 -1.08 14.98 -7.22
CA GLN A 117 0.30 15.32 -6.88
C GLN A 117 0.66 15.26 -5.38
N PRO A 118 -0.11 15.85 -4.44
CA PRO A 118 0.25 15.82 -3.02
C PRO A 118 0.08 14.44 -2.39
N MET A 119 -0.81 13.60 -2.93
CA MET A 119 -1.25 12.35 -2.29
C MET A 119 -0.67 11.10 -2.92
N ALA A 120 -0.26 11.14 -4.19
CA ALA A 120 0.14 9.94 -4.96
C ALA A 120 1.21 9.07 -4.27
N MET A 121 2.15 9.69 -3.56
CA MET A 121 3.16 8.96 -2.77
C MET A 121 2.55 8.30 -1.53
N LEU A 122 1.62 8.99 -0.87
CA LEU A 122 1.00 8.54 0.37
C LEU A 122 -0.04 7.45 0.14
N VAL A 123 -0.85 7.56 -0.92
CA VAL A 123 -1.88 6.57 -1.27
C VAL A 123 -1.46 5.64 -2.42
N GLY A 124 -0.17 5.71 -2.81
CA GLY A 124 0.41 5.00 -3.95
C GLY A 124 0.07 3.52 -3.97
N ASN A 125 0.32 2.85 -2.85
CA ASN A 125 0.18 1.41 -2.75
C ASN A 125 -1.28 0.92 -2.82
N ALA A 126 -2.20 1.59 -2.14
CA ALA A 126 -3.56 1.11 -1.92
C ALA A 126 -4.61 1.71 -2.87
N ILE A 127 -4.38 2.93 -3.40
CA ILE A 127 -5.37 3.66 -4.21
C ILE A 127 -4.80 3.97 -5.61
N CYS A 128 -3.75 4.78 -5.69
CA CYS A 128 -3.25 5.30 -6.97
C CYS A 128 -2.79 4.19 -7.92
N CYS A 129 -1.89 3.30 -7.50
CA CYS A 129 -1.35 2.28 -8.39
C CYS A 129 -2.39 1.23 -8.83
N PRO A 130 -3.31 0.76 -7.95
CA PRO A 130 -4.47 -0.02 -8.38
C PRO A 130 -5.33 0.68 -9.44
N GLN A 131 -5.58 1.99 -9.29
CA GLN A 131 -6.36 2.76 -10.26
C GLN A 131 -5.60 2.98 -11.58
N PHE A 132 -4.30 3.31 -11.53
CA PHE A 132 -3.48 3.50 -12.73
C PHE A 132 -3.28 2.18 -13.51
N SER A 133 -3.04 1.06 -12.82
CA SER A 133 -2.97 -0.26 -13.45
C SER A 133 -4.29 -0.63 -14.13
N SER A 134 -5.41 -0.31 -13.49
CA SER A 134 -6.74 -0.52 -14.06
C SER A 134 -6.95 0.31 -15.34
N LEU A 135 -6.58 1.60 -15.31
CA LEU A 135 -6.63 2.47 -16.50
C LEU A 135 -5.83 1.89 -17.67
N VAL A 136 -4.62 1.38 -17.44
CA VAL A 136 -3.78 0.78 -18.47
C VAL A 136 -4.50 -0.41 -19.14
N HIS A 137 -5.09 -1.31 -18.36
CA HIS A 137 -5.84 -2.45 -18.89
C HIS A 137 -7.11 -2.04 -19.64
N ILE A 138 -7.84 -1.04 -19.14
CA ILE A 138 -9.03 -0.50 -19.80
C ILE A 138 -8.65 0.14 -21.13
N PHE A 139 -7.55 0.89 -21.14
CA PHE A 139 -7.03 1.52 -22.35
C PHE A 139 -6.68 0.48 -23.42
N GLN A 140 -5.99 -0.61 -23.05
CA GLN A 140 -5.69 -1.72 -23.97
C GLN A 140 -6.97 -2.35 -24.55
N GLY A 141 -7.98 -2.59 -23.70
CA GLY A 141 -9.26 -3.12 -24.16
C GLY A 141 -10.02 -2.15 -25.08
N PHE A 142 -9.99 -0.85 -24.77
CA PHE A 142 -10.60 0.17 -25.61
C PHE A 142 -9.91 0.28 -26.97
N TYR A 143 -8.57 0.27 -27.00
CA TYR A 143 -7.79 0.18 -28.24
C TYR A 143 -8.15 -1.07 -29.05
N SER A 144 -8.42 -2.18 -28.36
CA SER A 144 -8.81 -3.43 -29.02
C SER A 144 -10.09 -3.29 -29.83
N ILE A 145 -11.10 -2.58 -29.33
CA ILE A 145 -12.44 -2.51 -29.93
C ILE A 145 -12.39 -2.14 -31.43
N SER A 146 -11.50 -1.23 -31.83
CA SER A 146 -11.37 -0.79 -33.22
C SER A 146 -10.28 -1.51 -34.02
N SER A 147 -9.31 -2.13 -33.37
CA SER A 147 -8.13 -2.72 -34.02
C SER A 147 -8.16 -4.25 -34.11
N ASP A 148 -9.04 -4.90 -33.36
CA ASP A 148 -9.08 -6.35 -33.09
C ASP A 148 -7.76 -6.94 -32.55
N LYS A 149 -6.85 -6.07 -32.10
CA LYS A 149 -5.62 -6.41 -31.39
C LYS A 149 -5.82 -6.22 -29.90
N LEU A 150 -5.41 -7.19 -29.09
CA LEU A 150 -5.53 -7.13 -27.63
C LEU A 150 -4.41 -6.32 -26.97
N VAL A 151 -3.47 -5.79 -27.75
CA VAL A 151 -2.30 -5.08 -27.25
C VAL A 151 -1.98 -3.90 -28.15
N VAL A 152 -1.37 -2.87 -27.56
CA VAL A 152 -0.89 -1.71 -28.33
C VAL A 152 0.41 -2.09 -29.04
N PRO A 153 0.57 -1.81 -30.35
CA PRO A 153 1.82 -2.07 -31.06
C PRO A 153 2.98 -1.26 -30.48
N ASN A 154 4.17 -1.85 -30.43
CA ASN A 154 5.39 -1.21 -29.92
C ASN A 154 5.67 0.16 -30.57
N ALA A 155 5.34 0.32 -31.85
CA ALA A 155 5.57 1.54 -32.62
C ALA A 155 4.82 2.77 -32.07
N VAL A 156 3.66 2.58 -31.44
CA VAL A 156 2.80 3.67 -30.92
C VAL A 156 2.64 3.64 -29.40
N ALA A 157 3.17 2.61 -28.72
CA ALA A 157 3.02 2.44 -27.28
C ALA A 157 3.62 3.59 -26.46
N ASN A 158 4.76 4.13 -26.86
CA ASN A 158 5.38 5.28 -26.20
C ASN A 158 4.54 6.55 -26.37
N ASP A 159 4.03 6.79 -27.57
CA ASP A 159 3.17 7.95 -27.86
C ASP A 159 1.86 7.85 -27.07
N CYS A 160 1.19 6.69 -27.08
CA CYS A 160 -0.02 6.45 -26.30
C CYS A 160 0.21 6.60 -24.79
N PHE A 161 1.30 6.06 -24.26
CA PHE A 161 1.64 6.20 -22.85
C PHE A 161 1.91 7.67 -22.48
N SER A 162 2.62 8.40 -23.34
CA SER A 162 2.86 9.83 -23.16
C SER A 162 1.55 10.63 -23.17
N ASP A 163 0.64 10.34 -24.09
CA ASP A 163 -0.66 11.03 -24.19
C ASP A 163 -1.53 10.78 -22.94
N ILE A 164 -1.57 9.53 -22.46
CA ILE A 164 -2.25 9.19 -21.19
C ILE A 164 -1.66 10.04 -20.05
N MET A 165 -0.34 10.06 -19.91
CA MET A 165 0.32 10.81 -18.84
C MET A 165 0.10 12.32 -18.95
N SER A 166 0.16 12.89 -20.15
CA SER A 166 -0.14 14.31 -20.39
C SER A 166 -1.55 14.68 -19.93
N ILE A 167 -2.56 13.83 -20.22
CA ILE A 167 -3.95 14.05 -19.79
C ILE A 167 -4.09 13.95 -18.26
N LEU A 168 -3.42 12.98 -17.64
CA LEU A 168 -3.47 12.83 -16.18
C LEU A 168 -2.84 14.05 -15.49
N ILE A 169 -1.66 14.46 -15.92
CA ILE A 169 -0.93 15.61 -15.35
C ILE A 169 -1.73 16.90 -15.54
N SER A 170 -2.37 17.08 -16.70
CA SER A 170 -3.21 18.26 -16.96
C SER A 170 -4.46 18.33 -16.10
N LYS A 171 -4.83 17.22 -15.44
CA LYS A 171 -5.90 17.10 -14.45
C LYS A 171 -5.38 17.06 -13.00
N GLY A 172 -4.10 17.39 -12.76
CA GLY A 172 -3.53 17.50 -11.42
C GLY A 172 -2.88 16.21 -10.87
N ALA A 173 -2.74 15.17 -11.70
CA ALA A 173 -2.05 13.95 -11.30
C ALA A 173 -0.53 14.17 -11.13
N ASN A 174 0.10 13.32 -10.32
CA ASN A 174 1.55 13.37 -10.11
C ASN A 174 2.31 12.94 -11.39
N ALA A 175 3.25 13.73 -11.86
CA ALA A 175 4.05 13.39 -13.04
C ALA A 175 4.93 12.13 -12.86
N THR A 176 5.20 11.72 -11.61
CA THR A 176 6.07 10.58 -11.28
C THR A 176 5.31 9.26 -11.08
N ILE A 177 3.99 9.21 -11.35
CA ILE A 177 3.18 7.96 -11.27
C ILE A 177 3.86 6.74 -11.93
N PRO A 178 4.46 6.83 -13.13
CA PRO A 178 5.13 5.68 -13.74
C PRO A 178 6.22 5.06 -12.84
N SER A 179 6.95 5.90 -12.12
CA SER A 179 7.98 5.47 -11.17
C SER A 179 7.37 4.94 -9.87
N ILE A 180 6.34 5.62 -9.33
CA ILE A 180 5.64 5.21 -8.11
C ILE A 180 5.03 3.81 -8.28
N CYS A 181 4.39 3.58 -9.42
CA CYS A 181 3.64 2.35 -9.70
C CYS A 181 4.43 1.32 -10.49
N THR A 182 5.66 1.62 -10.90
CA THR A 182 6.52 0.74 -11.71
C THR A 182 5.83 0.29 -13.01
N ILE A 183 5.09 1.20 -13.65
CA ILE A 183 4.38 0.95 -14.92
C ILE A 183 5.04 1.78 -16.01
N LYS A 184 5.33 1.14 -17.15
CA LYS A 184 6.01 1.71 -18.31
C LYS A 184 5.15 1.54 -19.57
N SER A 185 5.54 2.19 -20.66
CA SER A 185 4.89 2.01 -21.96
C SER A 185 4.88 0.55 -22.45
N ALA A 186 5.88 -0.24 -22.08
CA ALA A 186 5.92 -1.68 -22.37
C ALA A 186 4.72 -2.45 -21.79
N ASN A 187 4.10 -1.97 -20.70
CA ASN A 187 2.91 -2.59 -20.13
C ASN A 187 1.65 -2.42 -21.00
N LEU A 188 1.66 -1.51 -21.99
CA LEU A 188 0.60 -1.38 -22.99
C LEU A 188 0.71 -2.44 -24.10
N THR A 189 1.88 -3.06 -24.25
CA THR A 189 2.15 -4.02 -25.32
C THR A 189 1.95 -5.45 -24.82
N GLY A 190 2.04 -6.42 -25.73
CA GLY A 190 1.89 -7.84 -25.41
C GLY A 190 3.15 -8.50 -24.86
N GLY A 191 4.25 -7.75 -24.73
CA GLY A 191 5.55 -8.29 -24.36
C GLY A 191 5.90 -9.55 -25.16
N SER A 192 6.16 -10.63 -24.44
CA SER A 192 6.49 -11.95 -24.98
C SER A 192 5.28 -12.89 -25.14
N CYS A 193 4.05 -12.42 -24.90
CA CYS A 193 2.87 -13.26 -25.05
C CYS A 193 2.62 -13.57 -26.54
N PRO A 194 2.46 -14.85 -26.93
CA PRO A 194 2.34 -15.22 -28.35
C PRO A 194 0.97 -14.89 -28.94
N VAL A 195 -0.05 -14.67 -28.11
CA VAL A 195 -1.40 -14.31 -28.55
C VAL A 195 -1.63 -12.81 -28.37
N ASN A 196 -2.01 -12.13 -29.46
CA ASN A 196 -2.22 -10.68 -29.46
C ASN A 196 -3.50 -10.23 -30.20
N ASP A 197 -4.31 -11.15 -30.70
CA ASP A 197 -5.54 -10.88 -31.44
C ASP A 197 -6.75 -11.60 -30.83
N VAL A 198 -7.93 -11.03 -31.03
CA VAL A 198 -9.19 -11.51 -30.45
C VAL A 198 -9.54 -12.92 -30.95
N THR A 199 -9.40 -13.17 -32.25
CA THR A 199 -9.73 -14.45 -32.89
C THR A 199 -8.94 -15.63 -32.32
N THR A 200 -7.64 -15.47 -32.14
CA THR A 200 -6.78 -16.51 -31.58
C THR A 200 -7.08 -16.71 -30.09
N PHE A 201 -7.32 -15.62 -29.35
CA PHE A 201 -7.70 -15.69 -27.94
C PHE A 201 -8.99 -16.47 -27.72
N GLU A 202 -10.06 -16.14 -28.45
CA GLU A 202 -11.38 -16.78 -28.30
C GLU A 202 -11.38 -18.26 -28.69
N LYS A 203 -10.44 -18.70 -29.55
CA LYS A 203 -10.23 -20.13 -29.88
C LYS A 203 -9.57 -20.92 -28.75
N MET A 204 -8.70 -20.27 -27.96
CA MET A 204 -7.91 -20.93 -26.91
C MET A 204 -8.56 -20.83 -25.53
N VAL A 205 -9.34 -19.77 -25.29
CA VAL A 205 -9.90 -19.45 -23.97
C VAL A 205 -11.42 -19.55 -24.01
N ASN A 206 -11.99 -20.27 -23.04
CA ASN A 206 -13.42 -20.24 -22.79
C ASN A 206 -13.82 -18.85 -22.28
N SER A 207 -14.19 -17.99 -23.22
CA SER A 207 -14.48 -16.58 -22.97
C SER A 207 -15.72 -16.37 -22.10
N SER A 208 -16.74 -17.22 -22.24
CA SER A 208 -17.95 -17.09 -21.42
C SER A 208 -17.65 -17.37 -19.95
N SER A 209 -16.90 -18.44 -19.67
CA SER A 209 -16.48 -18.77 -18.29
C SER A 209 -15.56 -17.70 -17.68
N LEU A 210 -14.61 -17.17 -18.46
CA LEU A 210 -13.74 -16.07 -18.01
C LEU A 210 -14.54 -14.81 -17.65
N LEU A 211 -15.50 -14.42 -18.50
CA LEU A 211 -16.32 -13.24 -18.27
C LEU A 211 -17.28 -13.46 -17.09
N GLU A 212 -17.88 -14.64 -16.97
CA GLU A 212 -18.73 -14.99 -15.82
C GLU A 212 -17.96 -14.87 -14.50
N ALA A 213 -16.71 -15.35 -14.46
CA ALA A 213 -15.86 -15.25 -13.29
C ALA A 213 -15.50 -13.81 -12.90
N CYS A 214 -15.35 -12.90 -13.88
CA CYS A 214 -14.78 -11.57 -13.68
C CYS A 214 -15.76 -10.39 -13.80
N THR A 215 -17.01 -10.62 -14.21
CA THR A 215 -18.00 -9.53 -14.37
C THR A 215 -18.41 -8.93 -13.02
N THR A 216 -18.58 -9.77 -11.99
CA THR A 216 -19.03 -9.37 -10.65
C THR A 216 -18.05 -9.85 -9.58
N VAL A 217 -16.90 -9.19 -9.49
CA VAL A 217 -15.89 -9.50 -8.47
C VAL A 217 -16.36 -9.00 -7.10
N ASP A 218 -16.75 -9.86 -6.16
CA ASP A 218 -16.96 -9.43 -4.76
C ASP A 218 -15.63 -9.37 -4.02
N THR A 219 -15.32 -8.25 -3.35
CA THR A 219 -13.99 -8.08 -2.75
C THR A 219 -13.70 -9.08 -1.63
N LEU A 220 -14.68 -9.43 -0.78
CA LEU A 220 -14.46 -10.35 0.33
C LEU A 220 -14.25 -11.78 -0.18
N LYS A 221 -15.11 -12.22 -1.10
CA LYS A 221 -14.99 -13.52 -1.74
C LYS A 221 -13.71 -13.62 -2.54
N GLU A 222 -13.40 -12.65 -3.39
CA GLU A 222 -12.20 -12.71 -4.23
C GLU A 222 -10.90 -12.73 -3.42
N CYS A 223 -10.86 -12.05 -2.27
CA CYS A 223 -9.66 -12.05 -1.44
C CYS A 223 -9.40 -13.39 -0.74
N CYS A 224 -10.46 -14.12 -0.40
CA CYS A 224 -10.41 -15.33 0.43
C CYS A 224 -10.63 -16.63 -0.35
N ARG A 225 -11.58 -16.62 -1.27
CA ARG A 225 -11.94 -17.72 -2.18
C ARG A 225 -11.99 -17.17 -3.62
N PRO A 226 -10.81 -16.92 -4.23
CA PRO A 226 -10.73 -16.22 -5.50
C PRO A 226 -11.38 -17.03 -6.63
N ILE A 227 -12.07 -16.35 -7.54
CA ILE A 227 -12.70 -16.95 -8.72
C ILE A 227 -12.12 -16.30 -9.98
N CYS A 228 -12.07 -14.97 -10.02
CA CYS A 228 -11.59 -14.24 -11.20
C CYS A 228 -10.07 -14.35 -11.37
N GLN A 229 -9.27 -14.19 -10.30
CA GLN A 229 -7.80 -14.35 -10.38
C GLN A 229 -7.38 -15.73 -10.95
N PRO A 230 -7.93 -16.87 -10.47
CA PRO A 230 -7.68 -18.18 -11.06
C PRO A 230 -8.10 -18.26 -12.53
N ALA A 231 -9.28 -17.76 -12.90
CA ALA A 231 -9.74 -17.76 -14.29
C ALA A 231 -8.78 -16.96 -15.21
N ILE A 232 -8.29 -15.80 -14.75
CA ILE A 232 -7.28 -15.01 -15.46
C ILE A 232 -5.97 -15.79 -15.59
N ALA A 233 -5.51 -16.43 -14.53
CA ALA A 233 -4.27 -17.20 -14.54
C ALA A 233 -4.36 -18.42 -15.47
N GLU A 234 -5.49 -19.13 -15.48
CA GLU A 234 -5.75 -20.26 -16.37
C GLU A 234 -5.79 -19.80 -17.83
N ALA A 235 -6.52 -18.71 -18.13
CA ALA A 235 -6.55 -18.15 -19.47
C ALA A 235 -5.15 -17.73 -19.95
N ALA A 236 -4.39 -17.07 -19.08
CA ALA A 236 -3.01 -16.66 -19.37
C ALA A 236 -2.09 -17.87 -19.63
N LEU A 237 -2.25 -18.95 -18.86
CA LEU A 237 -1.50 -20.20 -19.07
C LEU A 237 -1.83 -20.84 -20.43
N LYS A 238 -3.11 -20.90 -20.81
CA LYS A 238 -3.53 -21.45 -22.11
C LYS A 238 -2.89 -20.68 -23.27
N ILE A 239 -3.00 -19.36 -23.26
CA ILE A 239 -2.44 -18.52 -24.35
C ILE A 239 -0.91 -18.40 -24.28
N SER A 240 -0.26 -18.79 -23.18
CA SER A 240 1.21 -18.84 -23.11
C SER A 240 1.82 -20.07 -23.80
N GLY A 241 1.01 -20.99 -24.33
CA GLY A 241 1.46 -22.28 -24.88
C GLY A 241 1.53 -23.40 -23.83
N GLY A 242 0.75 -23.29 -22.76
CA GLY A 242 0.83 -24.13 -21.55
C GLY A 242 0.49 -25.61 -21.72
N GLU A 243 -0.18 -26.03 -22.80
CA GLU A 243 -0.50 -27.45 -23.03
C GLU A 243 0.60 -28.24 -23.78
N SER A 244 1.39 -27.61 -24.67
CA SER A 244 2.47 -28.31 -25.39
C SER A 244 3.84 -28.20 -24.71
N SER A 245 3.99 -27.31 -23.72
CA SER A 245 5.26 -27.05 -23.02
C SER A 245 5.46 -27.84 -21.73
N MET A 246 4.56 -28.77 -21.38
CA MET A 246 4.74 -29.67 -20.23
C MET A 246 5.61 -30.90 -20.53
N ILE A 247 5.94 -31.15 -21.81
CA ILE A 247 6.70 -32.35 -22.22
C ILE A 247 8.21 -32.11 -22.41
N GLU A 248 8.69 -30.87 -22.56
CA GLU A 248 10.10 -30.64 -22.85
C GLU A 248 10.80 -29.63 -21.92
N ASN A 249 11.80 -30.19 -21.22
CA ASN A 249 13.05 -29.61 -20.74
C ASN A 249 13.19 -29.20 -19.27
N LYS A 250 13.92 -30.07 -18.57
CA LYS A 250 14.59 -29.88 -17.28
C LYS A 250 15.85 -29.01 -17.45
N ASP A 251 15.71 -27.75 -17.83
CA ASP A 251 16.85 -26.82 -17.79
C ASP A 251 16.58 -25.62 -16.87
N ALA A 252 17.39 -25.52 -15.82
CA ALA A 252 17.24 -24.62 -14.68
C ALA A 252 17.45 -23.11 -15.00
N GLY A 253 17.51 -22.73 -16.28
CA GLY A 253 17.63 -21.34 -16.75
C GLY A 253 16.34 -20.74 -17.32
N GLN A 254 15.29 -21.54 -17.54
CA GLN A 254 14.07 -21.13 -18.28
C GLN A 254 12.93 -20.61 -17.37
N GLY A 255 13.15 -20.61 -16.05
CA GLY A 255 12.15 -20.20 -15.07
C GLY A 255 11.77 -18.71 -15.11
N SER A 256 12.75 -17.81 -15.31
CA SER A 256 12.49 -16.35 -15.38
C SER A 256 11.67 -15.99 -16.61
N ASN A 257 12.10 -16.45 -17.79
CA ASN A 257 11.41 -16.18 -19.06
C ASN A 257 9.96 -16.69 -19.04
N ARG A 258 9.69 -17.84 -18.41
CA ARG A 258 8.33 -18.39 -18.31
C ARG A 258 7.43 -17.55 -17.40
N VAL A 259 7.97 -16.99 -16.30
CA VAL A 259 7.23 -16.08 -15.41
C VAL A 259 6.92 -14.77 -16.13
N ASP A 260 7.88 -14.23 -16.88
CA ASP A 260 7.70 -13.00 -17.65
C ASP A 260 6.65 -13.17 -18.76
N ILE A 261 6.71 -14.26 -19.54
CA ILE A 261 5.69 -14.59 -20.55
C ILE A 261 4.30 -14.72 -19.92
N LEU A 262 4.19 -15.40 -18.77
CA LEU A 262 2.90 -15.56 -18.09
C LEU A 262 2.35 -14.22 -17.59
N SER A 263 3.22 -13.34 -17.09
CA SER A 263 2.85 -11.98 -16.69
C SER A 263 2.35 -11.16 -17.88
N ASP A 264 3.06 -11.20 -19.00
CA ASP A 264 2.66 -10.53 -20.24
C ASP A 264 1.31 -11.05 -20.75
N CYS A 265 1.11 -12.37 -20.72
CA CYS A 265 -0.16 -12.98 -21.10
C CYS A 265 -1.32 -12.63 -20.15
N LYS A 266 -1.07 -12.42 -18.85
CA LYS A 266 -2.10 -11.86 -17.97
C LYS A 266 -2.54 -10.47 -18.43
N GLY A 267 -1.62 -9.64 -18.92
CA GLY A 267 -1.94 -8.34 -19.53
C GLY A 267 -2.88 -8.46 -20.72
N VAL A 268 -2.64 -9.44 -21.61
CA VAL A 268 -3.53 -9.76 -22.74
C VAL A 268 -4.93 -10.18 -22.27
N VAL A 269 -5.02 -11.02 -21.24
CA VAL A 269 -6.30 -11.44 -20.65
C VAL A 269 -7.07 -10.24 -20.06
N TYR A 270 -6.40 -9.37 -19.32
CA TYR A 270 -7.02 -8.15 -18.80
C TYR A 270 -7.55 -7.26 -19.92
N SER A 271 -6.79 -7.07 -20.98
CA SER A 271 -7.23 -6.33 -22.17
C SER A 271 -8.49 -6.94 -22.80
N TYR A 272 -8.56 -8.27 -22.92
CA TYR A 272 -9.74 -8.96 -23.43
C TYR A 272 -10.98 -8.74 -22.53
N ILE A 273 -10.81 -8.82 -21.20
CA ILE A 273 -11.89 -8.54 -20.25
C ILE A 273 -12.36 -7.09 -20.41
N SER A 274 -11.44 -6.12 -20.49
CA SER A 274 -11.74 -4.71 -20.71
C SER A 274 -12.45 -4.42 -22.03
N ARG A 275 -12.19 -5.21 -23.08
CA ARG A 275 -12.91 -5.10 -24.36
C ARG A 275 -14.39 -5.47 -24.21
N LYS A 276 -14.69 -6.48 -23.38
CA LYS A 276 -16.03 -7.07 -23.26
C LYS A 276 -16.88 -6.41 -22.18
N LEU A 277 -16.25 -5.86 -21.14
CA LEU A 277 -16.95 -5.18 -20.05
C LEU A 277 -17.01 -3.66 -20.29
N PRO A 278 -18.07 -2.98 -19.84
CA PRO A 278 -18.07 -1.52 -19.76
C PRO A 278 -16.89 -1.01 -18.92
N SER A 279 -16.27 0.10 -19.33
CA SER A 279 -15.05 0.64 -18.69
C SER A 279 -15.17 0.82 -17.18
N VAL A 280 -16.33 1.25 -16.69
CA VAL A 280 -16.60 1.41 -15.25
C VAL A 280 -16.65 0.06 -14.53
N ALA A 281 -17.29 -0.95 -15.12
CA ALA A 281 -17.38 -2.29 -14.54
C ALA A 281 -16.01 -2.97 -14.51
N ALA A 282 -15.24 -2.87 -15.61
CA ALA A 282 -13.85 -3.31 -15.67
C ALA A 282 -12.99 -2.64 -14.59
N ASN A 283 -13.16 -1.32 -14.41
CA ASN A 283 -12.41 -0.57 -13.41
C ASN A 283 -12.67 -1.06 -11.99
N ILE A 284 -13.94 -1.30 -11.65
CA ILE A 284 -14.32 -1.85 -10.34
C ILE A 284 -13.73 -3.25 -10.16
N ALA A 285 -13.86 -4.12 -11.15
CA ALA A 285 -13.34 -5.48 -11.09
C ALA A 285 -11.82 -5.50 -10.85
N PHE A 286 -11.04 -4.77 -11.66
CA PHE A 286 -9.58 -4.76 -11.54
C PHE A 286 -9.09 -4.11 -10.25
N ARG A 287 -9.78 -3.08 -9.76
CA ARG A 287 -9.45 -2.49 -8.45
C ARG A 287 -9.73 -3.45 -7.31
N ARG A 288 -10.81 -4.24 -7.35
CA ARG A 288 -11.08 -5.25 -6.33
C ARG A 288 -10.02 -6.36 -6.34
N LEU A 289 -9.65 -6.83 -7.53
CA LEU A 289 -8.55 -7.80 -7.71
C LEU A 289 -7.22 -7.27 -7.14
N SER A 290 -6.91 -6.01 -7.47
CA SER A 290 -5.69 -5.34 -6.99
C SER A 290 -5.70 -5.13 -5.48
N ALA A 291 -6.82 -4.69 -4.91
CA ALA A 291 -7.01 -4.54 -3.47
C ALA A 291 -6.75 -5.87 -2.74
N CYS A 292 -7.24 -6.98 -3.26
CA CYS A 292 -6.98 -8.30 -2.69
C CYS A 292 -5.50 -8.69 -2.74
N LYS A 293 -4.75 -8.25 -3.74
CA LYS A 293 -3.30 -8.49 -3.85
C LYS A 293 -2.51 -7.62 -2.86
N VAL A 294 -2.77 -6.31 -2.82
CA VAL A 294 -1.98 -5.37 -1.99
C VAL A 294 -2.22 -5.59 -0.49
N ASN A 295 -3.40 -6.07 -0.09
CA ASN A 295 -3.72 -6.37 1.30
C ASN A 295 -3.09 -7.64 1.87
N LYS A 296 -2.31 -8.38 1.07
CA LYS A 296 -1.63 -9.62 1.51
C LYS A 296 -0.17 -9.40 1.91
N VAL A 297 0.33 -8.17 1.83
CA VAL A 297 1.73 -7.83 2.11
C VAL A 297 1.80 -6.55 2.93
N CYS A 298 2.87 -6.40 3.72
CA CYS A 298 3.20 -5.12 4.34
C CYS A 298 3.98 -4.25 3.34
N PRO A 299 3.52 -3.03 3.01
CA PRO A 299 4.25 -2.15 2.10
C PRO A 299 5.31 -1.27 2.81
N LEU A 300 5.33 -1.25 4.15
CA LEU A 300 6.28 -0.46 4.93
C LEU A 300 7.68 -1.08 4.90
N GLN A 301 8.69 -0.22 4.81
CA GLN A 301 10.09 -0.63 4.88
C GLN A 301 10.60 -0.51 6.31
N PHE A 302 10.95 -1.65 6.91
CA PHE A 302 11.54 -1.72 8.25
C PHE A 302 13.07 -1.76 8.18
N LYS A 303 13.73 -0.86 8.92
CA LYS A 303 15.17 -0.96 9.21
C LYS A 303 15.39 -1.87 10.43
N GLN A 304 16.60 -2.36 10.67
CA GLN A 304 16.84 -3.14 11.89
C GLN A 304 16.57 -2.27 13.15
N PRO A 305 15.66 -2.69 14.06
CA PRO A 305 15.25 -1.88 15.20
C PRO A 305 16.21 -2.07 16.40
N SER A 306 17.51 -1.81 16.20
CA SER A 306 18.56 -2.10 17.19
C SER A 306 18.35 -1.34 18.51
N GLU A 307 17.92 -0.09 18.44
CA GLU A 307 17.65 0.76 19.62
C GLU A 307 16.47 0.22 20.43
N VAL A 308 15.38 -0.15 19.75
CA VAL A 308 14.20 -0.75 20.39
C VAL A 308 14.56 -2.08 21.04
N ILE A 309 15.32 -2.92 20.34
CA ILE A 309 15.80 -4.20 20.89
C ILE A 309 16.65 -3.96 22.15
N ALA A 310 17.57 -3.01 22.13
CA ALA A 310 18.42 -2.71 23.28
C ALA A 310 17.62 -2.19 24.48
N ALA A 311 16.63 -1.33 24.24
CA ALA A 311 15.80 -0.73 25.30
C ALA A 311 14.74 -1.68 25.88
N CYS A 312 14.22 -2.62 25.07
CA CYS A 312 13.09 -3.47 25.42
C CYS A 312 13.46 -4.92 25.77
N ARG A 313 14.72 -5.33 25.60
CA ARG A 313 15.16 -6.69 25.92
C ARG A 313 15.08 -6.94 27.44
N ASN A 314 14.50 -8.07 27.83
CA ASN A 314 14.31 -8.49 29.23
C ASN A 314 13.41 -7.57 30.08
N VAL A 315 12.55 -6.77 29.45
CA VAL A 315 11.62 -5.89 30.16
C VAL A 315 10.39 -6.68 30.60
N ALA A 316 10.15 -6.75 31.92
CA ALA A 316 9.03 -7.47 32.53
C ALA A 316 7.82 -6.56 32.88
N ALA A 317 7.98 -5.24 32.81
CA ALA A 317 6.96 -4.22 33.13
C ALA A 317 7.15 -2.98 32.23
N PRO A 318 6.17 -2.06 32.11
CA PRO A 318 6.30 -0.88 31.25
C PRO A 318 7.58 -0.09 31.59
N SER A 319 8.54 -0.08 30.67
CA SER A 319 9.76 0.71 30.79
C SER A 319 9.60 1.98 29.95
N PRO A 320 9.64 3.18 30.54
CA PRO A 320 9.52 4.44 29.78
C PRO A 320 10.53 4.56 28.64
N SER A 321 11.75 4.02 28.81
CA SER A 321 12.78 4.02 27.77
C SER A 321 12.44 3.07 26.62
N CYS A 322 11.83 1.91 26.91
CA CYS A 322 11.36 0.98 25.88
C CYS A 322 10.24 1.60 25.04
N CYS A 323 9.20 2.14 25.68
CA CYS A 323 8.07 2.75 24.96
C CYS A 323 8.49 4.00 24.19
N SER A 324 9.38 4.83 24.74
CA SER A 324 9.93 5.98 24.01
C SER A 324 10.70 5.56 22.75
N SER A 325 11.55 4.54 22.84
CA SER A 325 12.31 4.03 21.68
C SER A 325 11.38 3.39 20.64
N LEU A 326 10.38 2.62 21.08
CA LEU A 326 9.37 2.00 20.23
C LEU A 326 8.57 3.06 19.45
N ASN A 327 8.04 4.06 20.16
CA ASN A 327 7.22 5.11 19.57
C ASN A 327 8.04 5.98 18.60
N ALA A 328 9.31 6.27 18.91
CA ALA A 328 10.20 6.98 18.01
C ALA A 328 10.45 6.19 16.71
N TYR A 329 10.66 4.87 16.82
CA TYR A 329 10.86 4.00 15.67
C TYR A 329 9.60 3.91 14.79
N ILE A 330 8.43 3.71 15.39
CA ILE A 330 7.14 3.68 14.70
C ILE A 330 6.86 5.04 14.02
N ALA A 331 7.14 6.15 14.71
CA ALA A 331 6.97 7.50 14.17
C ALA A 331 7.82 7.76 12.90
N GLY A 332 8.97 7.09 12.78
CA GLY A 332 9.79 7.11 11.56
C GLY A 332 9.18 6.32 10.40
N ILE A 333 8.52 5.21 10.70
CA ILE A 333 7.92 4.33 9.69
C ILE A 333 6.58 4.86 9.19
N GLN A 334 5.74 5.34 10.09
CA GLN A 334 4.38 5.77 9.75
C GLN A 334 4.35 6.90 8.72
N ARG A 335 5.44 7.66 8.57
CA ARG A 335 5.58 8.75 7.58
C ARG A 335 5.75 8.26 6.14
N GLN A 336 5.90 6.96 5.91
CA GLN A 336 6.16 6.42 4.58
C GLN A 336 4.93 6.51 3.67
N MET A 337 3.76 6.05 4.14
CA MET A 337 2.53 6.00 3.35
C MET A 337 1.30 5.70 4.22
N LEU A 338 0.12 5.93 3.66
CA LEU A 338 -1.15 5.43 4.19
C LEU A 338 -1.30 3.95 3.81
N ILE A 339 -1.70 3.14 4.79
CA ILE A 339 -1.91 1.70 4.61
C ILE A 339 -3.33 1.31 4.99
N THR A 340 -3.79 0.16 4.48
CA THR A 340 -5.09 -0.38 4.88
C THR A 340 -5.05 -1.05 6.25
N ASN A 341 -6.21 -1.24 6.85
CA ASN A 341 -6.37 -2.04 8.06
C ASN A 341 -5.73 -3.44 7.97
N LYS A 342 -5.87 -4.13 6.84
CA LYS A 342 -5.27 -5.45 6.59
C LYS A 342 -3.75 -5.37 6.47
N GLN A 343 -3.24 -4.34 5.80
CA GLN A 343 -1.80 -4.12 5.68
C GLN A 343 -1.17 -3.80 7.04
N ALA A 344 -1.83 -2.98 7.86
CA ALA A 344 -1.39 -2.66 9.21
C ALA A 344 -1.22 -3.92 10.07
N ILE A 345 -2.17 -4.85 10.03
CA ILE A 345 -2.06 -6.14 10.74
C ILE A 345 -0.80 -6.90 10.32
N ILE A 346 -0.54 -6.99 9.02
CA ILE A 346 0.62 -7.70 8.47
C ILE A 346 1.91 -6.97 8.85
N CYS A 347 1.94 -5.64 8.77
CA CYS A 347 3.08 -4.80 9.15
C CYS A 347 3.43 -4.93 10.63
N ALA A 348 2.43 -4.82 11.51
CA ALA A 348 2.60 -4.96 12.95
C ALA A 348 3.14 -6.35 13.33
N THR A 349 2.61 -7.40 12.70
CA THR A 349 3.07 -8.79 12.91
C THR A 349 4.51 -8.97 12.43
N MET A 350 4.86 -8.41 11.26
CA MET A 350 6.21 -8.47 10.71
C MET A 350 7.20 -7.77 11.63
N PHE A 351 6.88 -6.56 12.09
CA PHE A 351 7.73 -5.82 13.02
C PHE A 351 7.88 -6.53 14.37
N GLY A 352 6.79 -7.06 14.93
CA GLY A 352 6.84 -7.84 16.17
C GLY A 352 7.73 -9.08 16.02
N SER A 353 7.71 -9.73 14.85
CA SER A 353 8.56 -10.89 14.56
C SER A 353 10.04 -10.51 14.52
N MET A 354 10.36 -9.32 13.98
CA MET A 354 11.72 -8.77 14.00
C MET A 354 12.21 -8.51 15.42
N LEU A 355 11.36 -7.93 16.28
CA LEU A 355 11.67 -7.67 17.68
C LEU A 355 11.88 -8.95 18.47
N ARG A 356 11.02 -9.96 18.29
CA ARG A 356 11.16 -11.29 18.90
C ARG A 356 12.46 -11.97 18.47
N LYS A 357 12.82 -11.88 17.19
CA LYS A 357 14.11 -12.38 16.69
C LYS A 357 15.31 -11.66 17.34
N GLY A 358 15.13 -10.41 17.75
CA GLY A 358 16.08 -9.63 18.55
C GLY A 358 16.11 -9.96 20.04
N GLY A 359 15.23 -10.83 20.53
CA GLY A 359 15.16 -11.24 21.94
C GLY A 359 14.16 -10.45 22.79
N VAL A 360 13.29 -9.64 22.18
CA VAL A 360 12.16 -8.99 22.88
C VAL A 360 10.99 -9.97 22.92
N MET A 361 10.78 -10.64 24.05
CA MET A 361 9.77 -11.71 24.16
C MET A 361 8.41 -11.23 24.68
N THR A 362 8.42 -10.16 25.48
CA THR A 362 7.22 -9.55 26.08
C THR A 362 6.43 -8.79 25.01
N ASN A 363 5.10 -8.80 25.10
CA ASN A 363 4.23 -8.02 24.22
C ASN A 363 4.36 -6.52 24.52
N ILE A 364 5.33 -5.86 23.89
CA ILE A 364 5.56 -4.43 24.10
C ILE A 364 4.53 -3.53 23.42
N TYR A 365 3.72 -4.05 22.49
CA TYR A 365 2.62 -3.28 21.90
C TYR A 365 1.53 -3.02 22.94
N GLU A 366 1.18 -4.04 23.72
CA GLU A 366 0.23 -3.91 24.84
C GLU A 366 0.80 -3.07 25.98
N LEU A 367 2.09 -3.19 26.28
CA LEU A 367 2.72 -2.40 27.36
C LEU A 367 2.87 -0.90 27.04
N CYS A 368 2.91 -0.55 25.75
CA CYS A 368 3.16 0.81 25.28
C CYS A 368 1.97 1.41 24.52
N ASP A 369 0.80 0.78 24.59
CA ASP A 369 -0.45 1.21 23.96
C ASP A 369 -0.31 1.46 22.44
N VAL A 370 0.33 0.53 21.73
CA VAL A 370 0.50 0.61 20.27
C VAL A 370 -0.71 0.03 19.55
N ASP A 371 -1.37 0.86 18.76
CA ASP A 371 -2.50 0.51 17.91
C ASP A 371 -2.08 0.26 16.46
N LEU A 372 -2.95 -0.42 15.70
CA LEU A 372 -2.74 -0.63 14.26
C LEU A 372 -2.57 0.67 13.48
N LYS A 373 -3.32 1.72 13.86
CA LYS A 373 -3.25 3.03 13.21
C LYS A 373 -1.88 3.68 13.31
N ASP A 374 -1.08 3.34 14.32
CA ASP A 374 0.25 3.93 14.53
C ASP A 374 1.26 3.51 13.44
N PHE A 375 0.94 2.47 12.66
CA PHE A 375 1.72 2.08 11.48
C PHE A 375 1.38 2.89 10.22
N SER A 376 0.39 3.77 10.28
CA SER A 376 -0.09 4.61 9.17
C SER A 376 0.07 6.09 9.48
N ILE A 377 0.11 6.92 8.44
CA ILE A 377 0.23 8.38 8.58
C ILE A 377 -0.85 8.92 9.53
N GLN A 378 -0.41 9.63 10.56
CA GLN A 378 -1.27 10.41 11.43
C GLN A 378 -1.55 11.73 10.73
N ALA A 379 -2.82 12.03 10.44
CA ALA A 379 -3.19 13.31 9.84
C ALA A 379 -2.92 14.44 10.86
N TYR A 380 -2.21 15.49 10.44
CA TYR A 380 -1.97 16.67 11.26
C TYR A 380 -3.25 17.50 11.35
N GLY A 381 -3.88 17.47 12.52
CA GLY A 381 -5.06 18.24 12.91
C GLY A 381 -5.22 18.17 14.43
N GLN A 382 -6.09 19.01 15.01
CA GLN A 382 -6.20 19.28 16.46
C GLN A 382 -6.62 18.06 17.32
N GLN A 383 -6.81 16.90 16.72
CA GLN A 383 -7.04 15.61 17.37
C GLN A 383 -6.16 14.56 16.67
N VAL A 384 -5.22 13.99 17.41
CA VAL A 384 -4.31 12.92 16.93
C VAL A 384 -5.14 11.65 16.74
N ALA A 385 -5.70 11.47 15.54
CA ALA A 385 -6.33 10.23 15.12
C ALA A 385 -5.59 9.71 13.88
N GLY A 386 -4.75 8.71 14.09
CA GLY A 386 -4.20 7.88 13.02
C GLY A 386 -5.32 7.32 12.18
N CYS A 387 -5.11 7.24 10.87
CA CYS A 387 -6.11 6.80 9.92
C CYS A 387 -5.61 5.58 9.14
N LEU A 388 -6.41 4.51 9.17
CA LEU A 388 -6.24 3.38 8.26
C LEU A 388 -7.21 3.50 7.09
N LEU A 389 -6.75 3.10 5.91
CA LEU A 389 -7.64 2.93 4.78
C LEU A 389 -8.47 1.66 4.98
N ARG A 390 -9.70 1.68 4.45
CA ARG A 390 -10.50 0.45 4.33
C ARG A 390 -9.76 -0.58 3.47
N SER A 391 -9.99 -1.86 3.71
CA SER A 391 -9.39 -2.93 2.89
C SER A 391 -9.69 -2.76 1.38
N PHE A 392 -10.86 -2.23 1.05
CA PHE A 392 -11.14 -1.70 -0.28
C PHE A 392 -11.28 -0.19 -0.15
N PRO A 393 -10.21 0.58 -0.43
CA PRO A 393 -10.26 2.02 -0.23
C PRO A 393 -11.20 2.66 -1.25
N ALA A 394 -11.94 3.66 -0.75
CA ALA A 394 -12.70 4.58 -1.60
C ALA A 394 -11.74 5.43 -2.45
N ASP A 395 -12.32 6.13 -3.41
CA ASP A 395 -11.58 7.08 -4.24
C ASP A 395 -11.12 8.28 -3.41
N VAL A 396 -10.06 8.94 -3.86
CA VAL A 396 -9.68 10.25 -3.31
C VAL A 396 -10.72 11.28 -3.77
N ILE A 397 -11.27 12.01 -2.81
CA ILE A 397 -12.29 13.03 -3.04
C ILE A 397 -11.58 14.38 -3.07
N PHE A 398 -11.73 15.11 -4.17
CA PHE A 398 -11.30 16.50 -4.25
C PHE A 398 -12.51 17.42 -4.09
N ASP A 399 -12.42 18.33 -3.13
CA ASP A 399 -13.35 19.43 -2.97
C ASP A 399 -12.59 20.76 -3.05
N ASN A 400 -13.14 21.75 -3.75
CA ASN A 400 -12.51 23.04 -3.95
C ASN A 400 -12.33 23.82 -2.64
N THR A 401 -13.12 23.53 -1.60
CA THR A 401 -13.03 24.23 -0.31
C THR A 401 -12.13 23.54 0.71
N THR A 402 -12.14 22.20 0.74
CA THR A 402 -11.38 21.39 1.71
C THR A 402 -10.13 20.72 1.15
N GLY A 403 -9.94 20.77 -0.17
CA GLY A 403 -8.82 20.13 -0.87
C GLY A 403 -9.04 18.63 -1.10
N TYR A 404 -7.95 17.87 -1.16
CA TYR A 404 -8.03 16.40 -1.26
C TYR A 404 -8.33 15.78 0.10
N SER A 405 -9.29 14.87 0.12
CA SER A 405 -9.69 14.08 1.28
C SER A 405 -9.82 12.60 0.89
N PHE A 406 -9.75 11.72 1.89
CA PHE A 406 -9.92 10.28 1.73
C PHE A 406 -10.69 9.73 2.93
N THR A 407 -11.34 8.59 2.75
CA THR A 407 -12.16 7.98 3.79
C THR A 407 -11.34 7.00 4.65
N CYS A 408 -11.26 7.30 5.94
CA CYS A 408 -10.68 6.43 6.95
C CYS A 408 -11.64 5.29 7.36
N ASP A 409 -11.07 4.20 7.85
CA ASP A 409 -11.80 3.13 8.50
C ASP A 409 -12.00 3.45 9.98
N LEU A 410 -13.21 3.79 10.41
CA LEU A 410 -13.49 4.39 11.73
C LEU A 410 -13.19 3.49 12.96
N ASN A 411 -12.65 2.29 12.75
CA ASN A 411 -12.36 1.31 13.81
C ASN A 411 -10.85 1.26 14.14
N ASP A 412 -10.21 2.43 14.20
CA ASP A 412 -8.75 2.62 14.18
C ASP A 412 -8.02 2.31 15.52
N ASN A 413 -8.75 2.18 16.64
CA ASN A 413 -8.17 1.93 17.97
C ASN A 413 -8.12 0.42 18.30
N ILE A 414 -7.60 -0.38 17.37
CA ILE A 414 -7.36 -1.81 17.59
C ILE A 414 -5.89 -1.98 17.98
N ILE A 415 -5.64 -2.61 19.13
CA ILE A 415 -4.30 -2.94 19.59
C ILE A 415 -3.55 -3.73 18.51
N ALA A 416 -2.31 -3.32 18.24
CA ALA A 416 -1.47 -3.98 17.26
C ALA A 416 -1.19 -5.45 17.66
N PRO A 417 -1.33 -6.42 16.73
CA PRO A 417 -1.15 -7.83 17.04
C PRO A 417 0.30 -8.16 17.34
N TRP A 418 0.54 -8.81 18.48
CA TRP A 418 1.85 -9.36 18.83
C TRP A 418 1.98 -10.81 18.34
N PRO A 419 2.98 -11.13 17.50
CA PRO A 419 3.12 -12.47 16.94
C PRO A 419 3.52 -13.47 18.03
N SER A 420 2.93 -14.67 18.01
CA SER A 420 3.25 -15.77 18.94
C SER A 420 4.60 -16.45 18.64
N SER A 421 5.16 -16.23 17.44
CA SER A 421 6.42 -16.82 16.99
C SER A 421 7.34 -15.76 16.37
N SER A 422 8.63 -16.09 16.23
CA SER A 422 9.60 -15.25 15.49
C SER A 422 9.58 -15.51 13.98
N SER A 423 8.75 -16.44 13.49
CA SER A 423 8.59 -16.73 12.07
C SER A 423 7.48 -15.86 11.47
N VAL A 424 7.78 -15.23 10.35
CA VAL A 424 6.79 -14.56 9.48
C VAL A 424 6.01 -15.61 8.70
N SER A 425 5.02 -16.23 9.35
CA SER A 425 4.03 -17.05 8.65
C SER A 425 3.07 -16.15 7.89
N SER A 426 2.61 -16.59 6.71
CA SER A 426 1.56 -15.89 5.97
C SER A 426 0.27 -15.88 6.79
N LEU A 427 -0.08 -14.74 7.37
CA LEU A 427 -1.36 -14.57 8.05
C LEU A 427 -2.50 -14.65 7.03
N SER A 428 -3.37 -15.65 7.16
CA SER A 428 -4.65 -15.66 6.46
C SER A 428 -5.63 -14.81 7.25
N LEU A 429 -6.06 -13.70 6.67
CA LEU A 429 -7.11 -12.83 7.24
C LEU A 429 -8.52 -13.29 6.86
N CYS A 430 -8.64 -14.53 6.39
CA CYS A 430 -9.88 -15.12 5.92
C CYS A 430 -10.37 -16.12 6.97
N ALA A 431 -11.68 -16.08 7.26
CA ALA A 431 -12.30 -17.08 8.11
C ALA A 431 -12.03 -18.50 7.57
N PRO A 432 -11.94 -19.53 8.42
CA PRO A 432 -11.76 -20.92 8.00
C PRO A 432 -12.73 -21.34 6.89
N GLU A 433 -14.02 -21.01 7.05
CA GLU A 433 -15.09 -21.27 6.07
C GLU A 433 -14.88 -20.59 4.71
N MET A 434 -14.14 -19.47 4.66
CA MET A 434 -13.84 -18.73 3.43
C MET A 434 -12.44 -19.02 2.88
N SER A 435 -11.60 -19.75 3.60
CA SER A 435 -10.23 -20.11 3.20
C SER A 435 -10.12 -21.55 2.69
N LEU A 436 -11.16 -22.37 2.90
CA LEU A 436 -11.26 -23.69 2.28
C LEU A 436 -11.44 -23.54 0.76
N PRO A 437 -10.66 -24.26 -0.07
CA PRO A 437 -10.85 -24.27 -1.51
C PRO A 437 -12.25 -24.81 -1.85
N ALA A 438 -12.85 -24.28 -2.91
CA ALA A 438 -14.10 -24.82 -3.42
C ALA A 438 -13.95 -26.31 -3.72
N LEU A 439 -14.85 -27.15 -3.20
CA LEU A 439 -14.96 -28.53 -3.67
C LEU A 439 -15.12 -28.52 -5.20
N PRO A 440 -14.41 -29.41 -5.93
CA PRO A 440 -14.53 -29.45 -7.38
C PRO A 440 -15.98 -29.71 -7.80
N THR A 441 -16.53 -28.85 -8.65
CA THR A 441 -17.85 -29.03 -9.23
C THR A 441 -17.80 -30.24 -10.15
N SER A 442 -18.46 -31.33 -9.76
CA SER A 442 -18.59 -32.57 -10.53
C SER A 442 -19.11 -32.28 -11.94
N GLN A 443 -18.27 -32.46 -12.96
CA GLN A 443 -18.71 -32.63 -14.34
C GLN A 443 -19.14 -34.08 -14.56
N THR A 444 -20.36 -34.22 -15.05
CA THR A 444 -21.13 -35.42 -15.37
C THR A 444 -20.35 -36.49 -16.16
N MET A 445 -20.28 -37.71 -15.65
CA MET A 445 -20.26 -38.92 -16.49
C MET A 445 -21.25 -39.97 -15.96
N LYS A 446 -21.99 -40.57 -16.91
CA LYS A 446 -23.10 -41.51 -16.73
C LYS A 446 -22.63 -42.87 -16.18
N ASN A 447 -23.43 -43.43 -15.28
CA ASN A 447 -23.42 -44.78 -14.64
C ASN A 447 -23.62 -45.96 -15.65
N PRO A 448 -23.48 -47.28 -15.29
CA PRO A 448 -23.83 -47.90 -13.99
C PRO A 448 -23.03 -49.14 -13.45
N ALA A 449 -23.42 -49.55 -12.22
CA ALA A 449 -23.16 -50.81 -11.46
C ALA A 449 -21.84 -50.89 -10.66
N GLN A 450 -21.73 -51.37 -9.40
CA GLN A 450 -22.61 -51.99 -8.40
C GLN A 450 -21.94 -51.88 -7.00
N PHE A 451 -22.75 -51.59 -5.97
CA PHE A 451 -22.59 -51.66 -4.50
C PHE A 451 -21.30 -52.18 -3.81
N CYS A 452 -20.88 -51.48 -2.74
CA CYS A 452 -21.17 -51.90 -1.36
C CYS A 452 -21.41 -50.67 -0.47
N ALA A 453 -22.54 -50.68 0.22
CA ALA A 453 -22.96 -49.70 1.22
C ALA A 453 -22.58 -50.24 2.61
N ASP A 454 -22.16 -49.34 3.50
CA ASP A 454 -22.44 -49.44 4.92
C ASP A 454 -22.79 -48.05 5.46
N GLU A 455 -23.76 -48.08 6.36
CA GLU A 455 -24.74 -47.05 6.71
C GLU A 455 -24.29 -46.27 7.97
N ILE A 456 -24.39 -44.93 7.96
CA ILE A 456 -24.60 -44.16 9.21
C ILE A 456 -25.79 -43.23 8.96
N GLN A 457 -26.90 -43.60 9.59
CA GLN A 457 -28.24 -43.03 9.47
C GLN A 457 -28.39 -41.90 10.50
N LEU A 458 -28.44 -40.64 10.04
CA LEU A 458 -28.94 -39.52 10.86
C LEU A 458 -30.45 -39.39 10.62
N ARG A 459 -31.23 -39.85 11.61
CA ARG A 459 -32.69 -39.85 11.61
C ARG A 459 -33.19 -38.43 11.90
N VAL A 460 -33.66 -37.71 10.88
CA VAL A 460 -34.50 -36.52 11.04
C VAL A 460 -35.93 -36.99 11.30
N GLN A 461 -36.47 -36.66 12.47
CA GLN A 461 -37.87 -36.89 12.80
C GLN A 461 -38.60 -35.55 12.74
N GLN A 462 -39.63 -35.50 11.91
CA GLN A 462 -40.48 -34.33 11.67
C GLN A 462 -41.93 -34.73 11.93
N PHE A 463 -42.66 -33.96 12.74
CA PHE A 463 -44.13 -33.94 12.88
C PHE A 463 -44.54 -32.71 13.73
N PRO A 464 -45.81 -32.24 13.71
CA PRO A 464 -46.42 -31.40 12.67
C PRO A 464 -47.05 -30.10 13.23
N ILE A 465 -47.51 -29.19 12.36
CA ILE A 465 -48.24 -27.94 12.70
C ILE A 465 -49.76 -28.22 12.79
N PRO A 466 -50.48 -27.67 13.79
CA PRO A 466 -51.53 -26.63 13.59
C PRO A 466 -51.48 -25.56 14.71
N GLY A 467 -51.92 -24.29 14.66
CA GLY A 467 -52.64 -23.41 13.74
C GLY A 467 -53.22 -22.24 14.59
N LEU A 468 -53.02 -20.96 14.17
CA LEU A 468 -53.55 -19.66 14.69
C LEU A 468 -53.35 -19.37 16.22
N TRP A 469 -53.13 -18.17 16.79
CA TRP A 469 -53.62 -16.79 16.62
C TRP A 469 -52.63 -15.77 17.28
N GLU A 470 -52.72 -14.49 16.85
CA GLU A 470 -52.45 -13.23 17.59
C GLU A 470 -51.03 -12.76 18.03
N ILE A 471 -50.53 -11.75 17.29
CA ILE A 471 -50.06 -10.40 17.69
C ILE A 471 -49.63 -10.19 19.17
N ASN A 472 -48.33 -9.89 19.43
CA ASN A 472 -47.76 -8.58 19.81
C ASN A 472 -46.44 -8.67 20.62
N THR A 473 -45.57 -7.68 20.37
CA THR A 473 -44.59 -7.00 21.27
C THR A 473 -43.33 -7.71 21.82
N GLU A 474 -42.21 -7.02 21.54
CA GLU A 474 -41.05 -6.74 22.43
C GLU A 474 -39.92 -7.77 22.63
N TRP A 475 -38.74 -7.44 22.08
CA TRP A 475 -37.41 -7.68 22.68
C TRP A 475 -37.25 -6.78 23.93
N PRO A 476 -36.32 -6.97 24.91
CA PRO A 476 -34.97 -7.55 24.79
C PRO A 476 -34.45 -8.34 26.03
N TYR A 477 -33.14 -8.62 26.03
CA TYR A 477 -32.22 -9.01 27.13
C TYR A 477 -31.97 -10.51 27.36
N PHE A 478 -30.78 -10.99 26.96
CA PHE A 478 -30.05 -11.99 27.73
C PHE A 478 -28.54 -11.73 27.75
N THR A 479 -28.11 -11.40 28.96
CA THR A 479 -26.77 -11.43 29.54
C THR A 479 -26.18 -12.84 29.42
N CYS A 480 -24.97 -13.00 28.87
CA CYS A 480 -24.22 -14.26 28.97
C CYS A 480 -23.31 -14.24 30.19
N ILE A 481 -23.60 -15.14 31.13
CA ILE A 481 -22.83 -15.44 32.34
C ILE A 481 -21.76 -16.49 31.99
N PHE A 482 -20.54 -16.26 32.50
CA PHE A 482 -19.38 -17.15 32.49
C PHE A 482 -19.68 -18.53 33.11
N PHE A 483 -19.07 -19.59 32.54
CA PHE A 483 -18.64 -20.75 33.33
C PHE A 483 -17.27 -21.25 32.88
N LEU A 484 -16.29 -21.13 33.80
CA LEU A 484 -15.07 -21.92 33.83
C LEU A 484 -15.42 -23.40 34.01
N SER A 485 -14.69 -24.30 33.35
CA SER A 485 -14.37 -25.60 33.97
C SER A 485 -13.06 -26.16 33.42
N SER A 486 -12.15 -26.39 34.37
CA SER A 486 -10.85 -27.03 34.27
C SER A 486 -10.99 -28.57 34.30
N LEU A 487 -10.13 -29.29 33.58
CA LEU A 487 -9.67 -30.66 33.87
C LEU A 487 -8.38 -30.90 33.03
N LEU A 488 -7.16 -30.83 33.55
CA LEU A 488 -6.39 -31.88 34.26
C LEU A 488 -6.45 -33.25 33.54
N VAL A 489 -5.43 -33.61 32.75
CA VAL A 489 -4.11 -34.18 33.15
C VAL A 489 -3.04 -33.69 32.17
#